data_AF-F7XRN4-F1
#
_entry.id   AF-F7XRN4-F1
#
_cell.length_a   1.000
_cell.length_b   1.000
_cell.length_c   1.000
_cell.angle_alpha   90.00
_cell.angle_beta   90.00
_cell.angle_gamma   90.00
#
_symmetry.space_group_name_H-M   'P 1'
#
loop_
_entity.id
_entity.type
_entity.pdbx_description
1 polymer ?
#
loop_
_entity_poly.entity_id
_entity_poly.type
_entity_poly.pdbx_seq_one_letter_code
_entity_poly.pdbx_strand_id
1 'polypeptide(L)'
;MSQEIGIKLADGSFFPLFAAEGVQRTTLELVTANDQQSRALLSFFKRVSPGDGEASVASAELEPMGALSIDALSVAAAGGATIRLEVECDGSRCRARATDVGSGAFQETSFSVLERSSGDVTPDEQPAAQIEHVSSFPEDEGGDGSTLTRRRRILLAVCAFLILLGGVLVGWVLYMHGASRPAVVPSQKVELPRSSTHVAARELERTAVEARVVDLPSETALPETHKEKDVPPASPGAETATSAAAEPVEESESGSVKVVRYTVKRGDTLWDLARSYYKTPWRYMRIAEFNRLKNPDHIVAGTSIEIPSR
;
A
#
# COMPACT_ATOMS: atom_id res chain seq x y z
N MET A 1 -10.43 5.99 -36.21
CA MET A 1 -10.14 5.40 -34.88
C MET A 1 -9.57 6.51 -34.02
N SER A 2 -10.28 6.95 -32.98
CA SER A 2 -9.70 7.86 -31.99
C SER A 2 -9.07 7.03 -30.88
N GLN A 3 -7.88 7.44 -30.42
CA GLN A 3 -7.18 6.80 -29.31
C GLN A 3 -7.07 7.82 -28.19
N GLU A 4 -7.52 7.46 -27.00
CA GLU A 4 -7.49 8.31 -25.81
C GLU A 4 -6.73 7.61 -24.69
N ILE A 5 -5.94 8.37 -23.95
CA ILE A 5 -5.30 7.90 -22.73
C ILE A 5 -6.12 8.43 -21.56
N GLY A 6 -6.36 7.57 -20.58
CA GLY A 6 -7.13 7.93 -19.39
C GLY A 6 -6.83 7.04 -18.20
N ILE A 7 -7.55 7.29 -17.10
CA ILE A 7 -7.46 6.52 -15.87
C ILE A 7 -8.82 5.94 -15.51
N LYS A 8 -8.81 4.83 -14.77
CA LYS A 8 -10.04 4.29 -14.16
C LYS A 8 -10.18 4.83 -12.74
N LEU A 9 -11.33 5.44 -12.45
CA LEU A 9 -11.66 5.96 -11.12
C LEU A 9 -12.22 4.83 -10.23
N ALA A 10 -12.38 5.12 -8.94
CA ALA A 10 -12.85 4.14 -7.95
C ALA A 10 -14.28 3.65 -8.20
N ASP A 11 -15.12 4.48 -8.84
CA ASP A 11 -16.48 4.12 -9.29
C ASP A 11 -16.49 3.22 -10.54
N GLY A 12 -15.31 2.92 -11.09
CA GLY A 12 -15.14 2.12 -12.29
C GLY A 12 -15.31 2.88 -13.59
N SER A 13 -15.61 4.18 -13.55
CA SER A 13 -15.67 5.03 -14.73
C SER A 13 -14.28 5.27 -15.32
N PHE A 14 -14.24 5.46 -16.64
CA PHE A 14 -13.03 5.87 -17.35
C PHE A 14 -13.02 7.39 -17.47
N PHE A 15 -11.97 8.02 -16.94
CA PHE A 15 -11.75 9.46 -17.06
C PHE A 15 -10.69 9.73 -18.15
N PRO A 16 -11.07 10.35 -19.28
CA PRO A 16 -10.13 10.68 -20.35
C PRO A 16 -9.19 11.80 -19.92
N LEU A 17 -7.89 11.62 -20.16
CA LEU A 17 -6.87 12.63 -19.87
C LEU A 17 -6.53 13.45 -21.11
N PHE A 18 -6.22 12.80 -22.23
CA PHE A 18 -5.90 13.43 -23.52
C PHE A 18 -5.89 12.41 -24.66
N ALA A 19 -5.84 12.88 -25.91
CA ALA A 19 -5.63 12.04 -27.09
C ALA A 19 -4.24 11.38 -27.07
N ALA A 20 -4.13 10.13 -27.54
CA ALA A 20 -2.88 9.36 -27.51
C ALA A 20 -1.81 9.82 -28.51
N GLU A 21 -1.95 11.02 -29.09
CA GLU A 21 -1.09 11.55 -30.15
C GLU A 21 -0.43 12.87 -29.74
N GLY A 22 0.83 13.02 -30.15
CA GLY A 22 1.62 14.23 -29.91
C GLY A 22 2.15 14.36 -28.49
N VAL A 23 2.73 15.53 -28.20
CA VAL A 23 3.22 15.88 -26.87
C VAL A 23 2.06 16.50 -26.08
N GLN A 24 1.64 15.85 -25.01
CA GLN A 24 0.51 16.28 -24.18
C GLN A 24 0.92 16.26 -22.70
N ARG A 25 0.42 17.24 -21.94
CA ARG A 25 0.57 17.29 -20.48
C ARG A 25 -0.77 17.61 -19.85
N THR A 26 -1.10 16.93 -18.76
CA THR A 26 -2.27 17.24 -17.96
C THR A 26 -1.96 17.15 -16.47
N THR A 27 -2.75 17.87 -15.69
CA THR A 27 -2.71 17.82 -14.23
C THR A 27 -4.14 17.61 -13.73
N LEU A 28 -4.33 16.60 -12.89
CA LEU A 28 -5.62 16.23 -12.30
C LEU A 28 -5.51 16.22 -10.78
N GLU A 29 -6.48 16.81 -10.09
CA GLU A 29 -6.61 16.70 -8.65
C GLU A 29 -7.62 15.60 -8.33
N LEU A 30 -7.16 14.59 -7.61
CA LEU A 30 -7.92 13.43 -7.19
C LEU A 30 -8.07 13.46 -5.67
N VAL A 31 -9.10 12.80 -5.16
CA VAL A 31 -9.30 12.63 -3.72
C VAL A 31 -9.38 11.15 -3.36
N THR A 32 -9.10 10.83 -2.09
CA THR A 32 -9.25 9.45 -1.59
C THR A 32 -10.70 9.00 -1.67
N ALA A 33 -10.91 7.75 -2.07
CA ALA A 33 -12.25 7.17 -2.21
C ALA A 33 -12.79 6.61 -0.88
N ASN A 34 -11.89 6.24 0.04
CA ASN A 34 -12.24 5.61 1.31
C ASN A 34 -11.66 6.37 2.50
N ASP A 35 -12.28 6.16 3.66
CA ASP A 35 -11.77 6.63 4.94
C ASP A 35 -10.42 5.98 5.26
N GLN A 36 -9.53 6.77 5.85
CA GLN A 36 -8.21 6.36 6.30
C GLN A 36 -7.36 5.69 5.21
N GLN A 37 -7.60 6.03 3.95
CA GLN A 37 -6.90 5.45 2.81
C GLN A 37 -5.43 5.92 2.77
N SER A 38 -4.50 5.01 3.09
CA SER A 38 -3.05 5.29 3.11
C SER A 38 -2.34 4.96 1.79
N ARG A 39 -3.06 4.46 0.79
CA ARG A 39 -2.52 4.03 -0.51
C ARG A 39 -3.53 4.26 -1.63
N ALA A 40 -3.06 4.65 -2.81
CA ALA A 40 -3.86 4.67 -4.03
C ALA A 40 -3.12 4.00 -5.19
N LEU A 41 -3.87 3.25 -6.00
CA LEU A 41 -3.39 2.64 -7.25
C LEU A 41 -4.08 3.32 -8.42
N LEU A 42 -3.32 4.05 -9.21
CA LEU A 42 -3.77 4.74 -10.42
C LEU A 42 -3.43 3.85 -11.61
N SER A 43 -4.45 3.32 -12.28
CA SER A 43 -4.28 2.48 -13.47
C SER A 43 -4.54 3.29 -14.72
N PHE A 44 -3.60 3.29 -15.65
CA PHE A 44 -3.65 4.00 -16.91
C PHE A 44 -4.08 3.06 -18.03
N PHE A 45 -5.00 3.53 -18.86
CA PHE A 45 -5.57 2.77 -19.96
C PHE A 45 -5.57 3.60 -21.24
N LYS A 46 -5.44 2.89 -22.35
CA LYS A 46 -5.69 3.39 -23.69
C LYS A 46 -7.07 2.91 -24.13
N ARG A 47 -7.92 3.83 -24.54
CA ARG A 47 -9.23 3.55 -25.14
C ARG A 47 -9.14 3.73 -26.64
N VAL A 48 -9.47 2.69 -27.39
CA VAL A 48 -9.53 2.73 -28.85
C VAL A 48 -10.99 2.72 -29.27
N SER A 49 -11.48 3.83 -29.81
CA SER A 49 -12.84 3.91 -30.32
C SER A 49 -12.87 3.53 -31.81
N PRO A 50 -13.66 2.51 -32.21
CA PRO A 50 -13.85 2.17 -33.60
C PRO A 50 -14.45 3.37 -34.33
N GLY A 51 -13.86 3.71 -35.47
CA GLY A 51 -14.02 5.01 -36.12
C GLY A 51 -15.37 5.26 -36.80
N ASP A 52 -16.41 4.48 -36.55
CA ASP A 52 -17.71 4.63 -37.22
C ASP A 52 -18.84 4.06 -36.32
N GLY A 53 -19.78 4.94 -35.92
CA GLY A 53 -21.12 4.59 -35.42
C GLY A 53 -21.22 4.07 -33.98
N GLU A 54 -21.86 4.87 -33.11
CA GLU A 54 -22.67 4.57 -31.90
C GLU A 54 -22.40 3.31 -31.04
N ALA A 55 -21.24 2.64 -31.16
CA ALA A 55 -20.76 1.72 -30.15
C ALA A 55 -20.51 2.58 -28.91
N SER A 56 -21.33 2.37 -27.87
CA SER A 56 -21.34 3.25 -26.71
C SER A 56 -19.90 3.43 -26.23
N VAL A 57 -19.50 4.68 -26.00
CA VAL A 57 -18.14 5.03 -25.53
C VAL A 57 -17.78 4.31 -24.21
N ALA A 58 -18.79 3.73 -23.55
CA ALA A 58 -18.70 2.86 -22.38
C ALA A 58 -18.30 1.40 -22.69
N SER A 59 -18.49 0.92 -23.92
CA SER A 59 -18.14 -0.44 -24.38
C SER A 59 -16.82 -0.50 -25.14
N ALA A 60 -16.16 0.66 -25.35
CA ALA A 60 -14.87 0.70 -26.02
C ALA A 60 -13.81 -0.06 -25.20
N GLU A 61 -12.96 -0.80 -25.91
CA GLU A 61 -11.94 -1.64 -25.31
C GLU A 61 -10.89 -0.78 -24.59
N LEU A 62 -10.59 -1.16 -23.34
CA LEU A 62 -9.60 -0.50 -22.50
C LEU A 62 -8.34 -1.36 -22.43
N GLU A 63 -7.29 -0.95 -23.13
CA GLU A 63 -5.98 -1.59 -23.10
C GLU A 63 -5.17 -1.04 -21.91
N PRO A 64 -4.68 -1.88 -20.97
CA PRO A 64 -3.89 -1.41 -19.84
C PRO A 64 -2.50 -0.95 -20.32
N MET A 65 -2.10 0.26 -19.95
CA MET A 65 -0.79 0.83 -20.31
C MET A 65 0.22 0.77 -19.17
N GLY A 66 -0.27 0.86 -17.93
CA GLY A 66 0.59 0.89 -16.76
C GLY A 66 -0.16 1.24 -15.49
N ALA A 67 0.53 1.21 -14.36
CA ALA A 67 -0.03 1.61 -13.08
C ALA A 67 0.99 2.37 -12.23
N LEU A 68 0.48 3.31 -11.43
CA LEU A 68 1.24 4.08 -10.45
C LEU A 68 0.65 3.84 -9.07
N SER A 69 1.47 3.34 -8.15
CA SER A 69 1.11 3.22 -6.74
C SER A 69 1.69 4.39 -5.98
N ILE A 70 0.85 5.13 -5.26
CA ILE A 70 1.30 6.08 -4.23
C ILE A 70 0.96 5.51 -2.87
N ASP A 71 2.00 5.34 -2.05
CA ASP A 71 1.90 4.81 -0.70
C ASP A 71 2.08 5.95 0.32
N ALA A 72 1.71 5.70 1.57
CA ALA A 72 1.82 6.66 2.68
C ALA A 72 1.07 7.98 2.43
N LEU A 73 -0.14 7.90 1.86
CA LEU A 73 -1.05 9.04 1.76
C LEU A 73 -1.42 9.58 3.14
N SER A 74 -1.60 10.89 3.22
CA SER A 74 -2.18 11.56 4.39
C SER A 74 -3.50 10.90 4.77
N VAL A 75 -3.57 10.36 5.99
CA VAL A 75 -4.75 9.65 6.50
C VAL A 75 -5.82 10.67 6.83
N ALA A 76 -6.93 10.66 6.08
CA ALA A 76 -8.09 11.51 6.28
C ALA A 76 -9.39 10.71 6.08
N ALA A 77 -10.55 11.32 6.32
CA ALA A 77 -11.82 10.78 5.85
C ALA A 77 -11.83 10.66 4.32
N ALA A 78 -12.77 9.90 3.76
CA ALA A 78 -13.00 9.82 2.32
C ALA A 78 -13.18 11.23 1.75
N GLY A 79 -12.49 11.51 0.64
CA GLY A 79 -12.44 12.84 0.04
C GLY A 79 -11.47 13.83 0.70
N GLY A 80 -10.92 13.51 1.87
CA GLY A 80 -10.15 14.45 2.69
C GLY A 80 -8.66 14.57 2.33
N ALA A 81 -8.08 13.60 1.63
CA ALA A 81 -6.70 13.69 1.14
C ALA A 81 -6.68 13.90 -0.37
N THR A 82 -5.91 14.91 -0.80
CA THR A 82 -5.82 15.34 -2.20
C THR A 82 -4.53 14.85 -2.84
N ILE A 83 -4.65 14.18 -3.98
CA ILE A 83 -3.56 13.66 -4.78
C ILE A 83 -3.50 14.46 -6.09
N ARG A 84 -2.40 15.17 -6.33
CA ARG A 84 -2.12 15.81 -7.62
C ARG A 84 -1.43 14.81 -8.54
N LEU A 85 -2.11 14.45 -9.62
CA LEU A 85 -1.59 13.59 -10.68
C LEU A 85 -1.17 14.45 -11.88
N GLU A 86 0.11 14.39 -12.24
CA GLU A 86 0.65 15.00 -13.44
C GLU A 86 1.02 13.89 -14.43
N VAL A 87 0.54 14.01 -15.67
CA VAL A 87 0.85 13.04 -16.73
C VAL A 87 1.38 13.79 -17.95
N GLU A 88 2.53 13.37 -18.44
CA GLU A 88 3.22 13.92 -19.59
C GLU A 88 3.51 12.81 -20.58
N CYS A 89 3.12 12.95 -21.85
CA CYS A 89 3.46 12.00 -22.90
C CYS A 89 4.16 12.71 -24.05
N ASP A 90 5.18 12.06 -24.63
CA ASP A 90 5.96 12.55 -25.77
C ASP A 90 5.59 11.87 -27.11
N GLY A 91 4.45 11.19 -27.14
CA GLY A 91 3.98 10.37 -28.27
C GLY A 91 4.45 8.92 -28.26
N SER A 92 5.52 8.59 -27.50
CA SER A 92 6.04 7.22 -27.39
C SER A 92 6.06 6.71 -25.95
N ARG A 93 6.39 7.60 -25.02
CA ARG A 93 6.55 7.36 -23.60
C ARG A 93 5.71 8.36 -22.83
N CYS A 94 5.01 7.86 -21.83
CA CYS A 94 4.29 8.62 -20.85
C CYS A 94 5.01 8.53 -19.50
N ARG A 95 5.12 9.67 -18.81
CA ARG A 95 5.57 9.81 -17.44
C ARG A 95 4.38 10.26 -16.61
N ALA A 96 4.11 9.55 -15.51
CA ALA A 96 3.05 9.89 -14.59
C ALA A 96 3.61 10.08 -13.19
N ARG A 97 3.28 11.20 -12.56
CA ARG A 97 3.71 11.57 -11.21
C ARG A 97 2.50 11.85 -10.35
N ALA A 98 2.37 11.15 -9.23
CA ALA A 98 1.35 11.40 -8.23
C ALA A 98 2.00 12.01 -7.00
N THR A 99 1.45 13.10 -6.48
CA THR A 99 1.93 13.81 -5.29
C THR A 99 0.79 13.98 -4.30
N ASP A 100 0.94 13.52 -3.06
CA ASP A 100 0.03 13.85 -1.97
C ASP A 100 0.25 15.31 -1.56
N VAL A 101 -0.78 16.14 -1.67
CA VAL A 101 -0.70 17.57 -1.37
C VAL A 101 -0.50 17.81 0.12
N GLY A 102 -1.01 16.93 0.98
CA GLY A 102 -0.90 17.08 2.43
C GLY A 102 0.50 16.78 2.97
N SER A 103 1.11 15.69 2.51
CA SER A 103 2.44 15.25 2.98
C SER A 103 3.60 15.69 2.08
N GLY A 104 3.33 16.04 0.83
CA GLY A 104 4.35 16.25 -0.20
C GLY A 104 5.01 14.96 -0.71
N ALA A 105 4.61 13.79 -0.21
CA ALA A 105 5.10 12.52 -0.70
C ALA A 105 4.69 12.35 -2.17
N PHE A 106 5.62 11.88 -3.00
CA PHE A 106 5.34 11.67 -4.42
C PHE A 106 5.88 10.33 -4.90
N GLN A 107 5.26 9.83 -5.95
CA GLN A 107 5.71 8.66 -6.70
C GLN A 107 5.62 8.95 -8.20
N GLU A 108 6.52 8.35 -8.97
CA GLU A 108 6.60 8.54 -10.42
C GLU A 108 6.79 7.19 -11.12
N THR A 109 6.20 7.05 -12.30
CA THR A 109 6.40 5.91 -13.18
C THR A 109 6.47 6.37 -14.64
N SER A 110 6.99 5.51 -15.51
CA SER A 110 6.99 5.73 -16.95
C SER A 110 6.54 4.47 -17.68
N PHE A 111 5.70 4.63 -18.70
CA PHE A 111 5.14 3.55 -19.52
C PHE A 111 5.11 3.94 -21.00
N SER A 112 5.01 2.94 -21.88
CA SER A 112 5.01 3.13 -23.34
C SER A 112 3.58 3.24 -23.88
N VAL A 113 3.38 4.01 -24.95
CA VAL A 113 2.07 4.19 -25.62
C VAL A 113 1.81 3.12 -26.69
N LEU A 114 2.88 2.48 -27.16
CA LEU A 114 2.88 1.52 -28.26
C LEU A 114 3.26 0.12 -27.75
N GLU A 115 2.27 -0.71 -27.40
CA GLU A 115 2.45 -2.16 -27.40
C GLU A 115 1.45 -2.77 -28.39
N ARG A 116 1.77 -2.63 -29.68
CA ARG A 116 1.22 -3.51 -30.69
C ARG A 116 1.86 -4.87 -30.45
N SER A 117 1.14 -5.78 -29.82
CA SER A 117 1.44 -7.21 -29.88
C SER A 117 1.42 -7.65 -31.36
N SER A 118 2.54 -7.53 -32.05
CA SER A 118 2.81 -8.30 -33.26
C SER A 118 3.50 -9.59 -32.84
N GLY A 119 2.71 -10.47 -32.23
CA GLY A 119 3.04 -11.88 -32.06
C GLY A 119 2.23 -12.70 -33.06
N ASP A 120 2.46 -12.48 -34.35
CA ASP A 120 2.09 -13.46 -35.37
C ASP A 120 3.08 -14.61 -35.22
N VAL A 121 2.71 -15.60 -34.42
CA VAL A 121 3.41 -16.88 -34.37
C VAL A 121 2.73 -17.75 -35.41
N THR A 122 3.23 -17.71 -36.63
CA THR A 122 3.03 -18.80 -37.58
C THR A 122 3.74 -20.04 -37.03
N PRO A 123 3.02 -21.15 -36.76
CA PRO A 123 3.67 -22.41 -36.50
C PRO A 123 3.85 -23.10 -37.84
N ASP A 124 4.98 -22.87 -38.52
CA ASP A 124 5.48 -23.91 -39.41
C ASP A 124 6.96 -23.76 -39.76
N GLU A 125 7.54 -24.95 -39.90
CA GLU A 125 8.80 -25.28 -40.56
C GLU A 125 10.14 -25.03 -39.83
N GLN A 126 10.54 -26.09 -39.12
CA GLN A 126 11.94 -26.48 -38.90
C GLN A 126 12.70 -26.49 -40.24
N PRO A 127 13.98 -26.08 -40.26
CA PRO A 127 14.97 -27.11 -40.50
C PRO A 127 16.21 -27.04 -39.61
N ALA A 128 16.78 -28.23 -39.45
CA ALA A 128 17.95 -28.55 -38.66
C ALA A 128 19.25 -27.87 -39.14
N ALA A 129 20.12 -27.50 -38.20
CA ALA A 129 21.55 -27.80 -38.27
C ALA A 129 22.30 -27.47 -36.94
N GLN A 130 22.81 -28.53 -36.33
CA GLN A 130 24.18 -28.69 -35.79
C GLN A 130 24.59 -28.01 -34.46
N ILE A 131 24.41 -28.80 -33.39
CA ILE A 131 25.33 -29.20 -32.30
C ILE A 131 26.73 -28.56 -32.28
N GLU A 132 27.10 -27.90 -31.17
CA GLU A 132 28.21 -28.26 -30.26
C GLU A 132 28.45 -27.15 -29.23
N HIS A 133 28.10 -27.38 -27.95
CA HIS A 133 29.11 -27.54 -26.90
C HIS A 133 28.44 -28.03 -25.61
N VAL A 134 28.75 -29.26 -25.26
CA VAL A 134 28.42 -29.90 -23.99
C VAL A 134 29.51 -29.54 -23.00
N SER A 135 29.12 -28.94 -21.88
CA SER A 135 29.81 -29.07 -20.59
C SER A 135 28.72 -28.94 -19.52
N SER A 136 28.01 -30.04 -19.23
CA SER A 136 28.35 -31.05 -18.21
C SER A 136 28.12 -30.55 -16.77
N PHE A 137 26.93 -30.91 -16.26
CA PHE A 137 26.51 -31.18 -14.87
C PHE A 137 26.35 -30.04 -13.84
N PRO A 138 25.48 -30.19 -12.82
CA PRO A 138 24.33 -31.11 -12.66
C PRO A 138 23.01 -30.41 -12.33
N GLU A 139 21.91 -31.11 -12.60
CA GLU A 139 20.58 -30.87 -12.04
C GLU A 139 20.62 -31.02 -10.52
N ASP A 140 20.17 -29.99 -9.80
CA ASP A 140 19.82 -30.08 -8.37
C ASP A 140 18.30 -29.95 -8.28
N GLU A 141 17.66 -31.12 -8.23
CA GLU A 141 16.28 -31.30 -7.81
C GLU A 141 16.16 -30.98 -6.31
N GLY A 142 15.22 -30.09 -5.95
CA GLY A 142 14.67 -30.02 -4.61
C GLY A 142 15.24 -28.93 -3.70
N GLY A 143 14.49 -27.85 -3.50
CA GLY A 143 14.85 -26.86 -2.49
C GLY A 143 13.72 -25.89 -2.18
N ASP A 144 13.19 -26.04 -0.98
CA ASP A 144 12.12 -25.27 -0.34
C ASP A 144 12.31 -23.73 -0.30
N GLY A 145 11.24 -23.05 0.11
CA GLY A 145 11.13 -21.59 0.20
C GLY A 145 12.03 -20.94 1.27
N SER A 146 13.31 -20.75 0.98
CA SER A 146 14.28 -20.12 1.90
C SER A 146 15.08 -18.94 1.32
N THR A 147 14.62 -18.30 0.24
CA THR A 147 15.30 -17.11 -0.33
C THR A 147 15.34 -15.90 0.62
N LEU A 148 14.43 -15.83 1.60
CA LEU A 148 14.44 -14.79 2.64
C LEU A 148 15.51 -15.03 3.71
N THR A 149 15.82 -16.28 4.06
CA THR A 149 16.76 -16.60 5.15
C THR A 149 18.21 -16.44 4.70
N ARG A 150 18.53 -16.74 3.44
CA ARG A 150 19.88 -16.54 2.87
C ARG A 150 20.25 -15.06 2.80
N ARG A 151 19.34 -14.20 2.31
CA ARG A 151 19.55 -12.74 2.27
C ARG A 151 19.68 -12.14 3.68
N ARG A 152 18.89 -12.61 4.64
CA ARG A 152 18.98 -12.17 6.05
C ARG A 152 20.26 -12.62 6.75
N ARG A 153 20.76 -13.83 6.46
CA ARG A 153 22.06 -14.33 6.97
C ARG A 153 23.24 -13.55 6.40
N ILE A 154 23.20 -13.23 5.11
CA ILE A 154 24.22 -12.40 4.46
C ILE A 154 24.23 -10.98 5.08
N LEU A 155 23.05 -10.38 5.27
CA LEU A 155 22.94 -9.06 5.91
C LEU A 155 23.51 -9.06 7.34
N LEU A 156 23.17 -10.06 8.16
CA LEU A 156 23.68 -10.18 9.53
C LEU A 156 25.21 -10.39 9.57
N ALA A 157 25.76 -11.16 8.64
CA ALA A 157 27.20 -11.38 8.53
C ALA A 157 27.94 -10.07 8.17
N VAL A 158 27.39 -9.26 7.25
CA VAL A 158 27.96 -7.95 6.89
C VAL A 158 27.88 -6.99 8.07
N CYS A 159 26.76 -6.92 8.78
CA CYS A 159 26.64 -6.09 9.98
C CYS A 159 27.64 -6.48 11.07
N ALA A 160 27.82 -7.79 11.33
CA ALA A 160 28.80 -8.27 12.30
C ALA A 160 30.24 -7.90 11.89
N PHE A 161 30.58 -8.00 10.61
CA PHE A 161 31.88 -7.60 10.09
C PHE A 161 32.13 -6.09 10.27
N LEU A 162 31.14 -5.24 9.99
CA LEU A 162 31.25 -3.79 10.20
C LEU A 162 31.43 -3.41 11.67
N ILE A 163 30.76 -4.10 12.59
CA ILE A 163 30.91 -3.88 14.03
C ILE A 163 32.32 -4.27 14.50
N LEU A 164 32.86 -5.40 14.03
CA LEU A 164 34.23 -5.82 14.34
C LEU A 164 35.25 -4.81 13.81
N LEU A 165 35.07 -4.33 12.58
CA LEU A 165 35.97 -3.38 11.94
C LEU A 165 35.94 -2.01 12.65
N GLY A 166 34.76 -1.56 13.08
CA GLY A 166 34.59 -0.38 13.92
C GLY A 166 35.25 -0.52 15.29
N GLY A 167 35.10 -1.69 15.95
CA GLY A 167 35.73 -1.97 17.25
C GLY A 167 37.25 -1.94 17.19
N VAL A 168 37.85 -2.51 16.13
CA VAL A 168 39.29 -2.46 15.90
C VAL A 168 39.76 -1.02 15.67
N LEU A 169 39.00 -0.23 14.91
CA LEU A 169 39.34 1.17 14.65
C LEU A 169 39.28 2.04 15.91
N VAL A 170 38.26 1.85 16.76
CA VAL A 170 38.15 2.55 18.06
C VAL A 170 39.28 2.12 19.00
N GLY A 171 39.59 0.82 19.07
CA GLY A 171 40.71 0.32 19.85
C GLY A 171 42.06 0.90 19.39
N TRP A 172 42.26 1.02 18.07
CA TRP A 172 43.45 1.63 17.49
C TRP A 172 43.55 3.13 17.81
N VAL A 173 42.44 3.88 17.75
CA VAL A 173 42.39 5.30 18.13
C VAL A 173 42.73 5.48 19.62
N LEU A 174 42.16 4.66 20.51
CA LEU A 174 42.47 4.71 21.94
C LEU A 174 43.93 4.34 22.23
N TYR A 175 44.50 3.40 21.49
CA TYR A 175 45.91 3.05 21.58
C TYR A 175 46.81 4.21 21.14
N MET A 176 46.48 4.88 20.03
CA MET A 176 47.23 6.02 19.52
C MET A 176 47.11 7.26 20.43
N HIS A 177 45.95 7.48 21.07
CA HIS A 177 45.77 8.58 22.03
C HIS A 177 46.29 8.27 23.45
N GLY A 178 46.43 6.99 23.82
CA GLY A 178 46.95 6.57 25.14
C GLY A 178 48.48 6.68 25.28
N ALA A 179 49.20 6.80 24.17
CA ALA A 179 50.66 6.87 24.14
C ALA A 179 51.22 8.30 24.36
N SER A 180 50.39 9.33 24.46
CA SER A 180 50.83 10.72 24.64
C SER A 180 50.64 11.20 26.08
N ARG A 181 51.50 10.73 27.00
CA ARG A 181 51.68 11.39 28.31
C ARG A 181 52.95 12.24 28.27
N PRO A 182 52.89 13.57 28.47
CA PRO A 182 54.11 14.37 28.66
C PRO A 182 54.73 14.04 30.02
N ALA A 183 56.05 13.88 30.03
CA ALA A 183 56.84 13.57 31.22
C ALA A 183 56.74 14.70 32.27
N VAL A 184 56.44 14.32 33.51
CA VAL A 184 56.48 15.20 34.68
C VAL A 184 57.94 15.52 35.02
N VAL A 185 58.30 16.80 34.97
CA VAL A 185 59.59 17.34 35.44
C VAL A 185 59.48 17.64 36.95
N PRO A 186 60.47 17.26 37.79
CA PRO A 186 60.35 17.41 39.24
C PRO A 186 60.66 18.83 39.73
N SER A 187 60.05 19.14 40.88
CA SER A 187 59.96 20.43 41.57
C SER A 187 61.30 21.09 41.94
N GLN A 188 61.32 22.43 41.87
CA GLN A 188 62.24 23.27 42.64
C GLN A 188 61.44 24.19 43.59
N LYS A 189 61.90 24.24 44.83
CA LYS A 189 61.29 24.79 46.05
C LYS A 189 61.73 26.24 46.27
N VAL A 190 60.82 27.19 46.49
CA VAL A 190 61.09 28.50 47.12
C VAL A 190 59.88 29.00 47.94
N GLU A 191 60.21 29.61 49.08
CA GLU A 191 59.44 30.07 50.26
C GLU A 191 58.25 31.07 50.11
N LEU A 192 57.41 31.09 51.16
CA LEU A 192 56.36 32.04 51.61
C LEU A 192 56.87 33.51 51.79
N PRO A 193 56.06 34.60 52.06
CA PRO A 193 54.77 34.66 52.80
C PRO A 193 53.71 35.75 52.40
N ARG A 194 52.53 35.65 53.06
CA ARG A 194 51.55 36.70 53.51
C ARG A 194 51.20 37.89 52.60
N SER A 195 49.90 38.06 52.32
CA SER A 195 49.20 39.31 52.67
C SER A 195 47.69 39.11 52.78
N SER A 196 47.14 39.68 53.84
CA SER A 196 45.73 39.80 54.22
C SER A 196 45.07 41.01 53.57
N THR A 197 43.81 40.88 53.17
CA THR A 197 42.82 41.98 53.18
C THR A 197 41.42 41.32 53.12
N HIS A 198 40.77 41.06 54.25
CA HIS A 198 39.83 41.94 54.98
C HIS A 198 38.55 42.32 54.22
N VAL A 199 37.41 42.06 54.91
CA VAL A 199 36.15 42.84 54.92
C VAL A 199 35.20 42.53 53.74
N ALA A 200 33.91 42.25 53.89
CA ALA A 200 32.90 42.49 54.94
C ALA A 200 31.88 41.32 54.95
N ALA A 201 31.48 40.82 56.12
CA ALA A 201 30.16 41.08 56.74
C ALA A 201 28.97 40.56 55.90
N ARG A 202 28.39 39.39 56.21
CA ARG A 202 27.34 39.14 57.23
C ARG A 202 26.17 40.13 57.15
N GLU A 203 25.01 39.63 56.73
CA GLU A 203 23.75 39.64 57.51
C GLU A 203 22.66 38.89 56.71
N LEU A 204 22.37 37.65 57.10
CA LEU A 204 21.15 37.21 57.83
C LEU A 204 19.95 36.99 56.89
N GLU A 205 19.62 35.74 56.55
CA GLU A 205 18.84 34.81 57.38
C GLU A 205 17.55 35.43 57.94
N ARG A 206 16.40 35.04 57.36
CA ARG A 206 15.20 34.54 58.07
C ARG A 206 13.96 34.79 57.22
N THR A 207 13.34 33.71 56.76
CA THR A 207 11.91 33.36 56.91
C THR A 207 11.65 32.15 56.00
N ALA A 208 11.64 30.93 56.55
CA ALA A 208 10.43 30.28 57.07
C ALA A 208 9.38 30.16 55.95
N VAL A 209 9.29 29.01 55.27
CA VAL A 209 8.43 27.87 55.65
C VAL A 209 7.00 28.35 55.90
N GLU A 210 6.11 28.16 54.92
CA GLU A 210 4.78 27.62 55.23
C GLU A 210 4.15 26.94 54.01
N ALA A 211 3.61 25.76 54.28
CA ALA A 211 2.97 24.85 53.35
C ALA A 211 1.47 25.14 53.22
N ARG A 212 0.88 24.88 52.05
CA ARG A 212 -0.51 24.39 51.93
C ARG A 212 -0.71 23.86 50.51
N VAL A 213 -0.68 22.54 50.28
CA VAL A 213 -1.78 21.56 50.48
C VAL A 213 -2.98 21.86 49.57
N VAL A 214 -3.14 20.91 48.65
CA VAL A 214 -4.27 20.58 47.78
C VAL A 214 -5.61 20.67 48.51
N ASP A 215 -6.60 21.33 47.91
CA ASP A 215 -8.00 20.86 47.88
C ASP A 215 -8.85 21.69 46.89
N LEU A 216 -9.43 20.98 45.91
CA LEU A 216 -10.72 21.28 45.26
C LEU A 216 -11.86 20.89 46.24
N PRO A 217 -13.18 21.16 46.05
CA PRO A 217 -13.92 21.75 44.92
C PRO A 217 -15.07 22.74 45.33
N SER A 218 -15.72 23.37 44.36
CA SER A 218 -17.16 23.78 44.35
C SER A 218 -17.41 24.45 43.00
N GLU A 219 -18.02 23.79 42.02
CA GLU A 219 -19.46 23.58 41.86
C GLU A 219 -20.27 24.89 41.72
N THR A 220 -20.61 25.20 40.48
CA THR A 220 -21.82 25.92 40.06
C THR A 220 -22.17 25.27 38.70
N ALA A 221 -23.02 24.24 38.72
CA ALA A 221 -24.45 24.31 38.43
C ALA A 221 -24.70 24.90 37.02
N LEU A 222 -24.95 24.09 35.98
CA LEU A 222 -26.25 23.51 35.57
C LEU A 222 -27.25 24.58 35.07
N PRO A 223 -28.27 24.24 34.27
CA PRO A 223 -28.33 23.39 33.07
C PRO A 223 -29.24 24.02 31.99
N GLU A 224 -29.26 23.51 30.75
CA GLU A 224 -30.50 23.33 29.94
C GLU A 224 -30.26 22.15 28.99
N THR A 225 -30.70 20.93 29.26
CA THR A 225 -32.05 20.37 29.02
C THR A 225 -32.77 20.89 27.78
N HIS A 226 -32.76 20.08 26.71
CA HIS A 226 -34.01 19.76 26.03
C HIS A 226 -34.11 18.26 25.82
N LYS A 227 -35.06 17.68 26.55
CA LYS A 227 -35.56 16.32 26.43
C LYS A 227 -36.97 16.41 25.84
N GLU A 228 -37.33 15.34 25.14
CA GLU A 228 -38.69 14.83 24.95
C GLU A 228 -39.66 15.63 24.06
N LYS A 229 -40.01 15.01 22.92
CA LYS A 229 -41.43 14.80 22.63
C LYS A 229 -41.64 13.39 22.07
N ASP A 230 -42.29 12.60 22.91
CA ASP A 230 -43.13 11.41 22.68
C ASP A 230 -43.66 11.19 21.23
N VAL A 231 -43.44 10.03 20.58
CA VAL A 231 -44.17 8.71 20.69
C VAL A 231 -45.54 8.79 19.94
N PRO A 232 -45.93 7.82 19.07
CA PRO A 232 -45.98 6.39 19.43
C PRO A 232 -45.50 5.33 18.42
N PRO A 233 -45.25 4.10 18.92
CA PRO A 233 -45.00 2.89 18.15
C PRO A 233 -46.30 2.09 17.88
N ALA A 234 -46.16 1.06 17.04
CA ALA A 234 -47.05 -0.08 16.79
C ALA A 234 -48.07 0.03 15.63
N SER A 235 -47.79 -0.75 14.57
CA SER A 235 -48.71 -1.84 14.19
C SER A 235 -47.95 -3.00 13.52
N PRO A 236 -48.09 -4.23 14.06
CA PRO A 236 -47.85 -5.50 13.36
C PRO A 236 -49.15 -6.05 12.74
N GLY A 237 -49.03 -6.89 11.71
CA GLY A 237 -50.12 -7.69 11.11
C GLY A 237 -50.16 -7.53 9.59
N ALA A 238 -49.80 -8.55 8.79
CA ALA A 238 -50.66 -9.68 8.39
C ALA A 238 -51.84 -9.18 7.53
N GLU A 239 -52.15 -9.61 6.31
CA GLU A 239 -51.85 -10.71 5.40
C GLU A 239 -52.29 -10.17 4.01
N THR A 240 -51.80 -10.64 2.87
CA THR A 240 -52.47 -11.74 2.16
C THR A 240 -51.67 -12.10 0.92
N ALA A 241 -51.36 -13.38 0.82
CA ALA A 241 -50.88 -14.09 -0.35
C ALA A 241 -51.91 -14.09 -1.48
N THR A 242 -51.45 -14.12 -2.74
CA THR A 242 -51.95 -15.07 -3.75
C THR A 242 -50.99 -15.04 -4.96
N SER A 243 -50.33 -16.17 -5.23
CA SER A 243 -50.59 -17.03 -6.39
C SER A 243 -49.76 -16.62 -7.61
N ALA A 244 -48.58 -17.22 -7.79
CA ALA A 244 -48.37 -18.50 -8.49
C ALA A 244 -48.52 -18.38 -10.01
N ALA A 245 -47.37 -18.45 -10.69
CA ALA A 245 -47.22 -19.02 -12.02
C ALA A 245 -45.80 -19.60 -12.12
N ALA A 246 -45.72 -20.92 -11.95
CA ALA A 246 -44.65 -21.77 -12.46
C ALA A 246 -44.83 -21.84 -13.99
N GLU A 247 -43.82 -21.58 -14.81
CA GLU A 247 -42.82 -22.48 -15.44
C GLU A 247 -42.52 -21.85 -16.83
N PRO A 248 -41.43 -22.16 -17.57
CA PRO A 248 -40.50 -23.26 -17.41
C PRO A 248 -39.02 -22.87 -17.36
N VAL A 249 -38.26 -23.83 -16.84
CA VAL A 249 -36.83 -24.05 -17.06
C VAL A 249 -36.47 -24.01 -18.55
N GLU A 250 -35.60 -23.08 -18.93
CA GLU A 250 -34.71 -23.28 -20.09
C GLU A 250 -33.29 -23.51 -19.59
N GLU A 251 -32.96 -24.80 -19.59
CA GLU A 251 -31.62 -25.32 -19.72
C GLU A 251 -30.99 -24.78 -20.99
N SER A 252 -29.99 -23.93 -20.84
CA SER A 252 -29.06 -23.56 -21.91
C SER A 252 -27.65 -23.85 -21.43
N GLU A 253 -27.26 -25.12 -21.59
CA GLU A 253 -25.85 -25.47 -21.61
C GLU A 253 -25.21 -24.89 -22.87
N SER A 254 -24.25 -23.98 -22.72
CA SER A 254 -22.95 -24.14 -23.38
C SER A 254 -21.94 -23.14 -22.83
N GLY A 255 -20.90 -23.71 -22.23
CA GLY A 255 -19.83 -23.02 -21.54
C GLY A 255 -19.59 -23.69 -20.21
N SER A 256 -19.04 -24.91 -20.22
CA SER A 256 -18.74 -25.68 -19.02
C SER A 256 -17.84 -24.86 -18.08
N VAL A 257 -18.44 -24.15 -17.12
CA VAL A 257 -17.72 -23.45 -16.06
C VAL A 257 -17.05 -24.54 -15.24
N LYS A 258 -15.72 -24.60 -15.26
CA LYS A 258 -14.97 -25.56 -14.46
C LYS A 258 -15.07 -25.10 -13.00
N VAL A 259 -15.93 -25.75 -12.23
CA VAL A 259 -16.11 -25.46 -10.81
C VAL A 259 -15.14 -26.31 -9.99
N VAL A 260 -14.32 -25.67 -9.17
CA VAL A 260 -13.40 -26.36 -8.24
C VAL A 260 -14.00 -26.31 -6.85
N ARG A 261 -14.22 -27.48 -6.24
CA ARG A 261 -14.64 -27.57 -4.83
C ARG A 261 -13.44 -27.42 -3.90
N TYR A 262 -13.54 -26.53 -2.93
CA TYR A 262 -12.49 -26.25 -1.95
C TYR A 262 -13.03 -26.26 -0.52
N THR A 263 -12.35 -26.95 0.39
CA THR A 263 -12.66 -26.92 1.82
C THR A 263 -11.85 -25.84 2.51
N VAL A 264 -12.54 -24.85 3.08
CA VAL A 264 -11.94 -23.68 3.74
C VAL A 264 -11.09 -24.12 4.91
N LYS A 265 -9.82 -23.69 4.97
CA LYS A 265 -8.92 -23.95 6.11
C LYS A 265 -8.94 -22.77 7.07
N ARG A 266 -8.49 -23.00 8.31
CA ARG A 266 -8.39 -21.94 9.32
C ARG A 266 -7.41 -20.87 8.84
N GLY A 267 -7.89 -19.62 8.75
CA GLY A 267 -7.10 -18.48 8.27
C GLY A 267 -7.25 -18.19 6.78
N ASP A 268 -7.96 -19.02 6.02
CA ASP A 268 -8.30 -18.70 4.64
C ASP A 268 -9.32 -17.57 4.60
N THR A 269 -9.16 -16.70 3.61
CA THR A 269 -10.14 -15.65 3.27
C THR A 269 -10.60 -15.84 1.83
N LEU A 270 -11.80 -15.37 1.48
CA LEU A 270 -12.23 -15.39 0.07
C LEU A 270 -11.25 -14.61 -0.82
N TRP A 271 -10.61 -13.58 -0.26
CA TRP A 271 -9.57 -12.79 -0.90
C TRP A 271 -8.34 -13.61 -1.29
N ASP A 272 -7.81 -14.42 -0.37
CA ASP A 272 -6.63 -15.26 -0.63
C ASP A 272 -6.97 -16.43 -1.56
N LEU A 273 -8.20 -16.97 -1.48
CA LEU A 273 -8.69 -17.96 -2.42
C LEU A 273 -8.83 -17.35 -3.83
N ALA A 274 -9.42 -16.17 -3.97
CA ALA A 274 -9.50 -15.48 -5.24
C ALA A 274 -8.12 -15.17 -5.83
N ARG A 275 -7.18 -14.72 -4.99
CA ARG A 275 -5.78 -14.51 -5.41
C ARG A 275 -5.15 -15.82 -5.90
N SER A 276 -5.38 -16.93 -5.22
CA SER A 276 -4.75 -18.21 -5.55
C SER A 276 -5.31 -18.82 -6.84
N TYR A 277 -6.65 -18.85 -6.97
CA TYR A 277 -7.37 -19.48 -8.07
C TYR A 277 -7.50 -18.57 -9.30
N TYR A 278 -7.74 -17.27 -9.10
CA TYR A 278 -7.91 -16.31 -10.20
C TYR A 278 -6.72 -15.41 -10.45
N LYS A 279 -5.60 -15.56 -9.72
CA LYS A 279 -4.43 -14.66 -9.75
C LYS A 279 -4.77 -13.18 -9.53
N THR A 280 -5.98 -12.91 -9.05
CA THR A 280 -6.51 -11.58 -8.80
C THR A 280 -7.39 -11.66 -7.55
N PRO A 281 -7.05 -10.94 -6.47
CA PRO A 281 -7.82 -11.00 -5.24
C PRO A 281 -9.23 -10.42 -5.38
N TRP A 282 -9.42 -9.47 -6.30
CA TRP A 282 -10.67 -8.75 -6.54
C TRP A 282 -11.86 -9.62 -6.98
N ARG A 283 -11.61 -10.87 -7.39
CA ARG A 283 -12.67 -11.80 -7.80
C ARG A 283 -13.23 -12.62 -6.64
N TYR A 284 -12.95 -12.25 -5.39
CA TYR A 284 -13.51 -12.91 -4.21
C TYR A 284 -15.04 -12.79 -4.14
N MET A 285 -15.59 -11.66 -4.61
CA MET A 285 -17.03 -11.42 -4.65
C MET A 285 -17.75 -12.41 -5.57
N ARG A 286 -17.10 -12.82 -6.67
CA ARG A 286 -17.59 -13.90 -7.55
C ARG A 286 -17.73 -15.23 -6.82
N ILE A 287 -16.80 -15.55 -5.90
CA ILE A 287 -16.88 -16.76 -5.08
C ILE A 287 -18.04 -16.62 -4.08
N ALA A 288 -18.19 -15.45 -3.46
CA ALA A 288 -19.26 -15.17 -2.51
C ALA A 288 -20.65 -15.29 -3.17
N GLU A 289 -20.83 -14.68 -4.34
CA GLU A 289 -22.06 -14.73 -5.13
C GLU A 289 -22.40 -16.15 -5.57
N PHE A 290 -21.41 -16.88 -6.11
CA PHE A 290 -21.61 -18.26 -6.57
C PHE A 290 -22.07 -19.19 -5.44
N ASN A 291 -21.53 -19.00 -4.23
CA ASN A 291 -21.89 -19.79 -3.04
C ASN A 291 -23.02 -19.18 -2.21
N ARG A 292 -23.61 -18.05 -2.66
CA ARG A 292 -24.68 -17.33 -1.95
C ARG A 292 -24.33 -17.02 -0.49
N LEU A 293 -23.07 -16.63 -0.25
CA LEU A 293 -22.59 -16.27 1.09
C LEU A 293 -23.22 -14.94 1.51
N LYS A 294 -23.95 -14.94 2.63
CA LYS A 294 -24.59 -13.74 3.18
C LYS A 294 -23.58 -12.67 3.61
N ASN A 295 -22.44 -13.10 4.14
CA ASN A 295 -21.36 -12.21 4.54
C ASN A 295 -20.07 -12.66 3.84
N PRO A 296 -19.57 -11.93 2.83
CA PRO A 296 -18.34 -12.25 2.13
C PRO A 296 -17.09 -12.22 3.02
N ASP A 297 -17.10 -11.41 4.08
CA ASP A 297 -15.95 -11.24 4.98
C ASP A 297 -15.87 -12.34 6.04
N HIS A 298 -16.88 -13.21 6.12
CA HIS A 298 -16.95 -14.26 7.13
C HIS A 298 -17.21 -15.63 6.50
N ILE A 299 -16.14 -16.42 6.37
CA ILE A 299 -16.20 -17.82 5.96
C ILE A 299 -15.75 -18.73 7.09
N VAL A 300 -16.47 -19.83 7.28
CA VAL A 300 -16.22 -20.78 8.38
C VAL A 300 -15.28 -21.88 7.92
N ALA A 301 -14.17 -22.08 8.62
CA ALA A 301 -13.25 -23.17 8.36
C ALA A 301 -13.94 -24.54 8.45
N GLY A 302 -13.58 -25.46 7.56
CA GLY A 302 -14.23 -26.77 7.38
C GLY A 302 -15.41 -26.75 6.42
N THR A 303 -15.90 -25.56 6.01
CA THR A 303 -16.98 -25.44 5.02
C THR A 303 -16.45 -25.72 3.63
N SER A 304 -17.19 -26.49 2.83
CA SER A 304 -16.89 -26.66 1.41
C SER A 304 -17.55 -25.55 0.60
N ILE A 305 -16.74 -24.83 -0.19
CA ILE A 305 -17.18 -23.79 -1.11
C ILE A 305 -16.77 -24.14 -2.54
N GLU A 306 -17.50 -23.60 -3.51
CA GLU A 306 -17.33 -23.86 -4.93
C GLU A 306 -16.75 -22.63 -5.62
N ILE A 307 -15.61 -22.81 -6.29
CA ILE A 307 -14.88 -21.74 -6.95
C ILE A 307 -15.10 -21.90 -8.45
N PRO A 308 -15.95 -21.08 -9.09
CA PRO A 308 -16.19 -21.16 -10.53
C PRO A 308 -14.91 -20.80 -11.31
N SER A 309 -14.73 -21.28 -12.53
CA SER A 309 -13.60 -20.85 -13.36
C SER A 309 -13.75 -19.39 -13.82
N ARG A 310 -12.62 -18.82 -14.25
CA ARG A 310 -12.47 -17.41 -14.64
C ARG A 310 -13.47 -16.93 -15.68
#